data_AF-A0A1E8FGV4-F1
#
_entry.id   AF-A0A1E8FGV4-F1
#
_cell.length_a   1.000
_cell.length_b   1.000
_cell.length_c   1.000
_cell.angle_alpha   90.00
_cell.angle_beta   90.00
_cell.angle_gamma   90.00
#
_symmetry.space_group_name_H-M   'P 1'
#
loop_
_entity.id
_entity.type
_entity.pdbx_description
1 polymer ?
#
loop_
_entity_poly.entity_id
_entity_poly.type
_entity_poly.pdbx_seq_one_letter_code
_entity_poly.pdbx_strand_id
1 'polypeptide(L)'
;MLWLKRFFSGIREAREPFYLQSASATIPTDNAESASLKLDAPQEREKEHSHAFADNYRKYFRVGADDLFLLKSYTVDRQSSPGQELEYYDFIHRLANGTFVARYLVLDAEQYDRPSQSYRLYWQYDGNNRKLLQADLP
;
A
#
# COMPACT_ATOMS: atom_id res chain seq x y z
N MET A 1 -19.32 -26.69 -3.21
CA MET A 1 -18.50 -25.46 -3.10
C MET A 1 -18.60 -24.51 -4.31
N LEU A 2 -19.66 -24.56 -5.13
CA LEU A 2 -19.85 -23.62 -6.25
C LEU A 2 -20.38 -22.24 -5.80
N TRP A 3 -21.11 -22.19 -4.70
CA TRP A 3 -21.74 -20.96 -4.18
C TRP A 3 -20.71 -19.96 -3.64
N LEU A 4 -19.68 -20.45 -2.94
CA LEU A 4 -18.60 -19.62 -2.40
C LEU A 4 -17.78 -18.97 -3.52
N LYS A 5 -17.43 -19.72 -4.57
CA LYS A 5 -16.71 -19.20 -5.74
C LYS A 5 -17.51 -18.11 -6.47
N ARG A 6 -18.83 -18.28 -6.60
CA ARG A 6 -19.72 -17.26 -7.19
C ARG A 6 -19.81 -16.00 -6.34
N PHE A 7 -19.82 -16.14 -5.02
CA PHE A 7 -19.85 -15.00 -4.11
C PHE A 7 -18.56 -14.18 -4.18
N PHE A 8 -17.39 -14.84 -4.16
CA PHE A 8 -16.10 -14.17 -4.35
C PHE A 8 -15.94 -13.56 -5.76
N SER A 9 -16.50 -14.21 -6.79
CA SER A 9 -16.56 -13.66 -8.14
C SER A 9 -17.39 -12.38 -8.20
N GLY A 10 -18.57 -12.36 -7.56
CA GLY A 10 -19.44 -11.19 -7.55
C GLY A 10 -18.84 -10.01 -6.78
N ILE A 11 -18.11 -10.27 -5.68
CA ILE A 11 -17.37 -9.23 -4.95
C ILE A 11 -16.23 -8.69 -5.80
N ARG A 12 -15.49 -9.55 -6.50
CA ARG A 12 -14.43 -9.16 -7.42
C ARG A 12 -14.96 -8.36 -8.62
N GLU A 13 -16.07 -8.78 -9.20
CA GLU A 13 -16.74 -8.07 -10.31
C GLU A 13 -17.28 -6.70 -9.87
N ALA A 14 -17.82 -6.58 -8.65
CA ALA A 14 -18.23 -5.28 -8.11
C ALA A 14 -17.04 -4.34 -7.85
N ARG A 15 -15.84 -4.91 -7.65
CA ARG A 15 -14.59 -4.16 -7.40
C ARG A 15 -13.77 -3.91 -8.68
N GLU A 16 -14.10 -4.53 -9.82
CA GLU A 16 -13.48 -4.30 -11.15
C GLU A 16 -13.25 -2.84 -11.52
N PRO A 17 -14.20 -1.89 -11.35
CA PRO A 17 -13.96 -0.50 -11.71
C PRO A 17 -12.85 0.19 -10.90
N PHE A 18 -12.45 -0.39 -9.76
CA PHE A 18 -11.31 0.10 -8.95
C PHE A 18 -9.98 -0.55 -9.36
N TYR A 19 -9.98 -1.64 -10.13
CA TYR A 19 -8.76 -2.30 -10.61
C TYR A 19 -8.39 -1.80 -12.00
N LEU A 20 -7.38 -0.93 -12.10
CA LEU A 20 -6.69 -0.73 -13.39
C LEU A 20 -5.67 -1.85 -13.58
N GLN A 21 -5.90 -2.72 -14.57
CA GLN A 21 -4.90 -3.68 -15.03
C GLN A 21 -3.59 -2.94 -15.33
N SER A 22 -2.54 -3.25 -14.58
CA SER A 22 -1.19 -2.78 -14.87
C SER A 22 -0.35 -3.99 -15.25
N ALA A 23 0.25 -3.89 -16.43
CA ALA A 23 1.17 -4.87 -16.98
C ALA A 23 2.26 -5.22 -15.98
N SER A 24 2.62 -6.50 -15.92
CA SER A 24 3.69 -7.04 -15.10
C SER A 24 4.95 -6.19 -15.23
N ALA A 25 5.29 -5.44 -14.18
CA ALA A 25 6.57 -4.76 -14.09
C ALA A 25 7.62 -5.80 -13.70
N THR A 26 8.50 -6.10 -14.64
CA THR A 26 9.74 -6.86 -14.43
C THR A 26 10.45 -6.32 -13.20
N ILE A 27 10.75 -7.20 -12.23
CA ILE A 27 11.65 -6.90 -11.11
C ILE A 27 13.02 -6.57 -11.75
N PRO A 28 13.59 -5.36 -11.59
CA PRO A 28 14.94 -5.14 -12.03
C PRO A 28 15.88 -5.84 -11.03
N THR A 29 16.42 -6.98 -11.46
CA THR A 29 17.62 -7.58 -10.89
C THR A 29 18.83 -6.70 -11.22
N ASP A 30 19.54 -6.32 -10.17
CA ASP A 30 20.95 -5.93 -10.09
C ASP A 30 21.47 -4.77 -10.98
N ASN A 31 22.07 -3.79 -10.30
CA ASN A 31 22.88 -2.69 -10.84
C ASN A 31 22.14 -1.62 -11.68
N ALA A 32 21.20 -0.92 -11.05
CA ALA A 32 20.93 0.46 -11.47
C ALA A 32 21.97 1.37 -10.81
N GLU A 33 22.90 1.91 -11.60
CA GLU A 33 23.68 3.09 -11.21
C GLU A 33 22.76 4.10 -10.52
N SER A 34 23.24 4.66 -9.40
CA SER A 34 22.52 5.51 -8.45
C SER A 34 21.80 6.71 -9.08
N ALA A 35 20.70 6.47 -9.78
CA ALA A 35 19.75 7.49 -10.14
C ALA A 35 19.15 8.00 -8.82
N SER A 36 19.40 9.27 -8.51
CA SER A 36 18.87 9.90 -7.30
C SER A 36 17.35 9.83 -7.31
N LEU A 37 16.78 9.04 -6.39
CA LEU A 37 15.34 8.91 -6.24
C LEU A 37 14.79 10.16 -5.56
N LYS A 38 13.60 10.60 -5.98
CA LYS A 38 12.93 11.75 -5.34
C LYS A 38 12.70 11.52 -3.84
N LEU A 39 12.42 10.28 -3.46
CA LEU A 39 12.18 9.87 -2.08
C LEU A 39 13.46 9.81 -1.22
N ASP A 40 14.65 9.92 -1.82
CA ASP A 40 15.91 10.01 -1.06
C ASP A 40 16.32 11.45 -0.75
N ALA A 41 15.60 12.44 -1.28
CA ALA A 41 15.81 13.83 -0.90
C ALA A 41 15.68 14.01 0.63
N PRO A 42 16.57 14.77 1.29
CA PRO A 42 16.55 14.94 2.75
C PRO A 42 15.18 15.34 3.30
N GLN A 43 14.52 16.27 2.62
CA GLN A 43 13.18 16.78 2.97
C GLN A 43 12.09 15.70 2.93
N GLU A 44 12.24 14.70 2.07
CA GLU A 44 11.29 13.58 1.98
C GLU A 44 11.59 12.52 3.04
N ARG A 45 12.87 12.30 3.34
CA ARG A 45 13.31 11.37 4.39
C ARG A 45 12.99 11.86 5.81
N GLU A 46 13.04 13.16 6.06
CA GLU A 46 12.70 13.76 7.37
C GLU A 46 11.23 13.52 7.78
N LYS A 47 10.35 13.22 6.82
CA LYS A 47 8.94 12.89 7.07
C LYS A 47 8.75 11.44 7.48
N GLU A 48 9.72 10.58 7.21
CA GLU A 48 9.65 9.14 7.45
C GLU A 48 9.98 8.83 8.91
N HIS A 49 9.09 8.14 9.61
CA HIS A 49 9.27 7.81 11.01
C HIS A 49 8.74 6.42 11.33
N SER A 50 9.38 5.75 12.28
CA SER A 50 8.89 4.48 12.81
C SER A 50 7.58 4.73 13.55
N HIS A 51 6.58 3.91 13.26
CA HIS A 51 5.27 4.02 13.91
C HIS A 51 4.71 2.62 14.18
N ALA A 52 4.15 2.41 15.38
CA ALA A 52 3.55 1.13 15.78
C ALA A 52 2.48 0.61 14.79
N PHE A 53 1.69 1.49 14.14
CA PHE A 53 0.72 1.07 13.14
C PHE A 53 1.39 0.50 11.89
N ALA A 54 2.55 1.02 11.48
CA ALA A 54 3.28 0.53 10.31
C ALA A 54 3.66 -0.95 10.49
N ASP A 55 4.06 -1.35 11.69
CA ASP A 55 4.37 -2.76 12.01
C ASP A 55 3.15 -3.68 11.85
N ASN A 56 1.93 -3.20 12.14
CA ASN A 56 0.72 -3.98 11.91
C ASN A 56 0.47 -4.24 10.42
N TYR A 57 0.87 -3.32 9.54
CA TYR A 57 0.76 -3.47 8.09
C TYR A 57 1.92 -4.27 7.49
N ARG A 58 3.07 -4.29 8.15
CA ARG A 58 4.27 -5.00 7.70
C ARG A 58 3.99 -6.45 7.32
N LYS A 59 3.11 -7.14 8.06
CA LYS A 59 2.71 -8.53 7.79
C LYS A 59 2.06 -8.77 6.42
N TYR A 60 1.52 -7.71 5.81
CA TYR A 60 0.88 -7.77 4.50
C TYR A 60 1.87 -7.58 3.34
N PHE A 61 3.08 -7.10 3.64
CA PHE A 61 4.10 -6.80 2.66
C PHE A 61 5.30 -7.74 2.85
N ARG A 62 6.04 -7.99 1.77
CA ARG A 62 7.27 -8.81 1.83
C ARG A 62 8.45 -7.98 2.32
N VAL A 63 8.37 -7.51 3.57
CA VAL A 63 9.41 -6.73 4.24
C VAL A 63 10.28 -7.68 5.06
N GLY A 64 11.60 -7.69 4.83
CA GLY A 64 12.54 -8.53 5.58
C GLY A 64 12.54 -8.15 7.07
N ALA A 65 12.92 -9.05 7.98
CA ALA A 65 12.86 -8.81 9.43
C ALA A 65 13.73 -7.62 9.90
N ASP A 66 14.85 -7.38 9.23
CA ASP A 66 15.79 -6.30 9.54
C ASP A 66 15.52 -5.02 8.74
N ASP A 67 14.57 -5.06 7.80
CA ASP A 67 14.20 -3.91 7.00
C ASP A 67 13.38 -2.91 7.80
N LEU A 68 13.47 -1.64 7.39
CA LEU A 68 12.71 -0.54 7.95
C LEU A 68 11.39 -0.38 7.20
N PHE A 69 10.29 -0.35 7.94
CA PHE A 69 8.96 -0.04 7.41
C PHE A 69 8.42 1.20 8.12
N LEU A 70 8.51 2.33 7.43
CA LEU A 70 8.35 3.66 8.00
C LEU A 70 7.01 4.25 7.56
N LEU A 71 6.34 4.97 8.45
CA LEU A 71 5.19 5.79 8.10
C LEU A 71 5.68 7.15 7.62
N LYS A 72 5.14 7.63 6.51
CA LYS A 72 5.43 8.94 5.94
C LYS A 72 4.28 9.93 6.12
N SER A 73 3.05 9.47 5.89
CA SER A 73 1.86 10.29 6.14
C SER A 73 0.65 9.41 6.42
N TYR A 74 -0.29 9.99 7.17
CA TYR A 74 -1.57 9.38 7.49
C TYR A 74 -2.66 10.46 7.42
N THR A 75 -3.76 10.16 6.76
CA THR A 75 -4.92 11.06 6.67
C THR A 75 -6.22 10.29 6.77
N VAL A 76 -7.22 10.89 7.39
CA VAL A 76 -8.56 10.32 7.56
C VAL A 76 -9.58 11.20 6.85
N ASP A 77 -10.46 10.57 6.09
CA ASP A 77 -11.59 11.20 5.42
C ASP A 77 -12.90 10.58 5.91
N ARG A 78 -13.70 11.42 6.57
CA ARG A 78 -15.03 11.07 7.10
C ARG A 78 -16.17 11.68 6.30
N GLN A 79 -15.86 12.42 5.23
CA GLN A 79 -16.83 13.24 4.50
C GLN A 79 -17.14 12.69 3.11
N SER A 80 -16.18 12.05 2.45
CA SER A 80 -16.37 11.58 1.08
C SER A 80 -17.34 10.40 0.94
N SER A 81 -17.64 9.68 2.03
CA SER A 81 -18.52 8.52 1.99
C SER A 81 -19.38 8.46 3.26
N PRO A 82 -20.70 8.71 3.17
CA PRO A 82 -21.59 8.67 4.33
C PRO A 82 -21.55 7.32 5.04
N GLY A 83 -21.24 7.33 6.34
CA GLY A 83 -21.18 6.12 7.17
C GLY A 83 -19.92 5.27 6.99
N GLN A 84 -18.91 5.79 6.29
CA GLN A 84 -17.63 5.12 6.08
C GLN A 84 -16.47 6.04 6.45
N GLU A 85 -15.49 5.49 7.18
CA GLU A 85 -14.24 6.18 7.48
C GLU A 85 -13.17 5.66 6.52
N LEU A 86 -12.61 6.56 5.71
CA LEU A 86 -11.55 6.25 4.76
C LEU A 86 -10.22 6.71 5.36
N GLU A 87 -9.36 5.76 5.68
CA GLU A 87 -8.03 6.00 6.20
C GLU A 87 -7.00 5.75 5.09
N TYR A 88 -6.12 6.72 4.88
CA TYR A 88 -5.07 6.66 3.87
C TYR A 88 -3.71 6.68 4.55
N TYR A 89 -2.90 5.68 4.25
CA TYR A 89 -1.56 5.52 4.78
C TYR A 89 -0.53 5.56 3.65
N ASP A 90 0.59 6.23 3.92
CA ASP A 90 1.76 6.25 3.05
C ASP A 90 2.95 5.66 3.79
N PHE A 91 3.40 4.49 3.37
CA PHE A 91 4.52 3.77 3.98
C PHE A 91 5.73 3.73 3.04
N ILE A 92 6.91 3.74 3.64
CA ILE A 92 8.20 3.63 2.95
C ILE A 92 8.95 2.41 3.49
N HIS A 93 9.33 1.50 2.59
CA HIS A 93 10.18 0.36 2.89
C HIS A 93 11.61 0.69 2.49
N ARG A 94 12.52 0.56 3.45
CA ARG A 94 13.97 0.68 3.25
C ARG A 94 14.67 -0.55 3.82
N LEU A 95 15.82 -0.89 3.28
CA LEU A 95 16.74 -1.85 3.91
C LEU A 95 17.31 -1.26 5.21
N ALA A 96 17.92 -2.11 6.04
CA ALA A 96 18.55 -1.70 7.31
C ALA A 96 19.61 -0.59 7.14
N ASN A 97 20.30 -0.55 6.00
CA ASN A 97 21.28 0.48 5.65
C ASN A 97 20.65 1.81 5.15
N GLY A 98 19.32 1.90 5.09
CA GLY A 98 18.58 3.06 4.63
C GLY A 98 18.30 3.13 3.12
N THR A 99 18.76 2.14 2.34
CA THR A 99 18.46 2.06 0.90
C THR A 99 16.96 1.90 0.65
N PHE A 100 16.39 2.73 -0.23
CA PHE A 100 14.98 2.64 -0.62
C PHE A 100 14.67 1.32 -1.34
N VAL A 101 13.52 0.71 -1.01
CA VAL A 101 13.01 -0.50 -1.67
C VAL A 101 11.70 -0.21 -2.39
N ALA A 102 10.69 0.30 -1.67
CA ALA A 102 9.37 0.57 -2.23
C ALA A 102 8.58 1.58 -1.39
N ARG A 103 7.60 2.22 -2.03
CA ARG A 103 6.56 3.02 -1.38
C ARG A 103 5.22 2.27 -1.47
N TYR A 104 4.45 2.27 -0.39
CA TYR A 104 3.14 1.64 -0.33
C TYR A 104 2.09 2.68 0.08
N LEU A 105 1.07 2.87 -0.75
CA LEU A 105 -0.14 3.59 -0.36
C LEU A 105 -1.20 2.57 0.02
N VAL A 106 -1.80 2.71 1.20
CA VAL A 106 -2.88 1.86 1.68
C VAL A 106 -4.13 2.70 1.90
N LEU A 107 -5.27 2.17 1.46
CA LEU A 107 -6.60 2.69 1.74
C LEU A 107 -7.34 1.67 2.58
N ASP A 108 -7.70 2.06 3.79
CA ASP A 108 -8.57 1.33 4.70
C ASP A 108 -9.93 2.00 4.67
N ALA A 109 -10.94 1.24 4.27
CA ALA A 109 -12.29 1.75 4.10
C ALA A 109 -13.21 1.03 5.09
N GLU A 110 -13.10 1.38 6.37
CA GLU A 110 -13.85 0.74 7.45
C GLU A 110 -15.29 1.27 7.52
N GLN A 111 -16.23 0.33 7.65
CA GLN A 111 -17.66 0.63 7.77
C GLN A 111 -18.20 0.03 9.06
N TYR A 112 -18.24 0.85 10.11
CA TYR A 112 -18.60 0.43 11.47
C TYR A 112 -19.98 -0.26 11.54
N ASP A 113 -20.98 0.29 10.85
CA ASP A 113 -22.35 -0.25 10.86
C ASP A 113 -22.48 -1.54 10.03
N ARG A 114 -21.55 -1.80 9.10
CA ARG A 114 -21.57 -2.95 8.19
C ARG A 114 -20.14 -3.49 7.96
N PRO A 115 -19.53 -4.16 8.95
CA PRO A 115 -18.14 -4.60 8.85
C PRO A 115 -17.85 -5.49 7.64
N SER A 116 -18.83 -6.27 7.17
CA SER A 116 -18.73 -7.10 5.96
C SER A 116 -18.51 -6.32 4.65
N GLN A 117 -18.73 -5.01 4.68
CA GLN A 117 -18.52 -4.09 3.55
C GLN A 117 -17.18 -3.35 3.66
N SER A 118 -16.44 -3.53 4.76
CA SER A 118 -15.11 -2.95 4.90
C SER A 118 -14.15 -3.58 3.90
N TYR A 119 -13.26 -2.78 3.34
CA TYR A 119 -12.25 -3.26 2.41
C TYR A 119 -10.94 -2.50 2.60
N ARG A 120 -9.86 -3.15 2.18
CA ARG A 120 -8.52 -2.59 2.23
C ARG A 120 -7.84 -2.77 0.88
N LEU A 121 -7.33 -1.68 0.32
CA LEU A 121 -6.59 -1.66 -0.95
C LEU A 121 -5.18 -1.17 -0.70
N TYR A 122 -4.23 -1.64 -1.50
CA TYR A 122 -2.91 -1.02 -1.54
C TYR A 122 -2.39 -0.86 -2.96
N TRP A 123 -1.48 0.10 -3.08
CA TRP A 123 -0.69 0.37 -4.26
C TRP A 123 0.79 0.40 -3.90
N GLN A 124 1.62 -0.25 -4.70
CA GLN A 124 3.07 -0.22 -4.57
C GLN A 124 3.65 0.68 -5.66
N TYR A 125 4.63 1.50 -5.30
CA TYR A 125 5.31 2.42 -6.22
C TYR A 125 6.83 2.29 -6.10
N ASP A 126 7.51 2.63 -7.19
CA ASP A 126 8.96 2.83 -7.18
C ASP A 126 9.36 4.18 -6.56
N GLY A 127 10.66 4.44 -6.45
CA GLY A 127 11.21 5.66 -5.86
C GLY A 127 10.94 6.96 -6.65
N ASN A 128 10.33 6.83 -7.83
CA ASN A 128 9.94 7.91 -8.73
C ASN A 128 8.41 8.07 -8.84
N ASN A 129 7.65 7.43 -7.95
CA ASN A 129 6.19 7.40 -7.93
C ASN A 129 5.55 6.73 -9.16
N ARG A 130 6.25 5.84 -9.85
CA ARG A 130 5.64 4.97 -10.86
C ARG A 130 4.96 3.79 -10.16
N LYS A 131 3.67 3.58 -10.46
CA LYS A 131 2.92 2.44 -9.91
C LYS A 131 3.49 1.11 -10.42
N LEU A 132 3.75 0.19 -9.51
CA LEU A 132 4.24 -1.17 -9.75
C LEU A 132 3.14 -2.21 -9.58
N LEU A 133 2.33 -2.09 -8.52
CA LEU A 133 1.31 -3.07 -8.17
C LEU A 133 0.08 -2.39 -7.54
N GLN A 134 -1.07 -3.05 -7.67
CA GLN A 134 -2.29 -2.75 -6.93
C GLN A 134 -2.96 -4.06 -6.54
N ALA A 135 -3.40 -4.20 -5.29
CA ALA A 135 -4.11 -5.39 -4.83
C ALA A 135 -4.94 -5.10 -3.58
N ASP A 136 -5.83 -6.04 -3.26
CA ASP A 136 -6.55 -6.06 -1.98
C ASP A 136 -5.63 -6.55 -0.87
N LEU A 137 -5.84 -6.04 0.34
CA LEU A 137 -5.31 -6.62 1.56
C LEU A 137 -6.41 -7.41 2.28
N PRO A 138 -6.04 -8.51 2.96
CA PRO A 138 -6.98 -9.32 3.74
C PRO A 138 -7.46 -8.61 5.01
#